data_AF-A0A1B6IR50-F1
#
_entry.id   AF-A0A1B6IR50-F1
#
_cell.length_a   1.000
_cell.length_b   1.000
_cell.length_c   1.000
_cell.angle_alpha   90.00
_cell.angle_beta   90.00
_cell.angle_gamma   90.00
#
_symmetry.space_group_name_H-M   'P 1'
#
loop_
_entity.id
_entity.type
_entity.pdbx_description
1 polymer ?
#
loop_
_entity_poly.entity_id
_entity_poly.type
_entity_poly.pdbx_seq_one_letter_code
_entity_poly.pdbx_strand_id
1 'polypeptide(L)'
;VCFDVTGLMDELGINHTPDEWRLFIDSSKYSLKAVLLHNGNKKPSIPVAYSVIMKETYDNMAAILKAIQYDEYKWQICADFKVVAILMGLQGGYTKYCCFICLWDSRASDKHYQQKEWPKR
;
A
#
# COMPACT_ATOMS: atom_id res chain seq x y z
N VAL A 1 3.52 -12.53 10.03
CA VAL A 1 3.61 -11.06 10.03
C VAL A 1 4.50 -10.67 11.19
N CYS A 2 5.45 -9.75 10.98
CA CYS A 2 6.31 -9.23 12.03
C CYS A 2 5.58 -8.12 12.78
N PHE A 3 5.50 -8.23 14.11
CA PHE A 3 4.84 -7.24 14.98
C PHE A 3 5.84 -6.29 15.66
N ASP A 4 7.14 -6.60 15.57
CA ASP A 4 8.23 -5.82 16.15
C ASP A 4 9.29 -5.57 15.06
N VAL A 5 9.02 -4.55 14.24
CA VAL A 5 9.89 -4.20 13.11
C VAL A 5 11.22 -3.63 13.62
N THR A 6 11.20 -2.87 14.72
CA THR A 6 12.41 -2.33 15.35
C THR A 6 13.33 -3.45 15.82
N GLY A 7 12.81 -4.42 16.58
CA GLY A 7 13.60 -5.58 17.03
C GLY A 7 14.15 -6.40 15.87
N LEU A 8 13.40 -6.55 14.78
CA LEU A 8 13.88 -7.19 13.56
C LEU A 8 15.06 -6.42 12.93
N MET A 9 14.98 -5.09 12.88
CA MET A 9 16.04 -4.25 12.32
C MET A 9 17.31 -4.27 13.18
N ASP A 10 17.14 -4.24 14.50
CA ASP A 10 18.24 -4.33 15.47
C ASP A 10 19.00 -5.65 15.34
N GLU A 11 18.29 -6.77 15.22
CA GLU A 11 18.89 -8.10 15.03
C GLU A 11 19.66 -8.19 13.69
N LEU A 12 19.19 -7.48 12.67
CA LEU A 12 19.88 -7.37 11.38
C LEU A 12 21.07 -6.39 11.42
N GLY A 13 21.31 -5.71 12.54
CA GLY A 13 22.35 -4.69 12.67
C GLY A 13 22.09 -3.45 11.81
N ILE A 14 20.81 -3.16 11.53
CA ILE A 14 20.38 -2.09 10.65
C ILE A 14 19.78 -0.98 11.49
N ASN A 15 20.40 0.20 11.46
CA ASN A 15 19.75 1.39 12.02
C ASN A 15 18.49 1.71 11.20
N HIS A 16 17.34 1.73 11.87
CA HIS A 16 16.03 1.90 11.26
C HIS A 16 15.60 3.38 11.29
N THR A 17 15.93 4.09 10.21
CA THR A 17 15.41 5.44 9.95
C THR A 17 14.22 5.34 9.00
N PRO A 18 12.95 5.55 9.44
CA PRO A 18 11.78 5.27 8.61
C PRO A 18 11.77 5.97 7.26
N ASP A 19 12.25 7.21 7.16
CA ASP A 19 12.34 7.99 5.93
C ASP A 19 13.26 7.37 4.85
N GLU A 20 14.17 6.48 5.26
CA GLU A 20 15.05 5.74 4.35
C GLU A 20 14.38 4.49 3.76
N TRP A 21 13.18 4.14 4.20
CA TRP A 21 12.48 2.92 3.79
C TRP A 21 11.13 3.21 3.12
N ARG A 22 10.77 2.34 2.19
CA ARG A 22 9.45 2.30 1.55
C ARG A 22 8.80 0.97 1.83
N LEU A 23 7.50 0.99 2.12
CA LEU A 23 6.72 -0.22 2.27
C LEU A 23 6.22 -0.66 0.89
N PHE A 24 6.77 -1.75 0.39
CA PHE A 24 6.30 -2.41 -0.81
C PHE A 24 5.25 -3.46 -0.47
N ILE A 25 4.04 -3.32 -1.01
CA ILE A 25 2.98 -4.32 -0.87
C ILE A 25 2.70 -4.93 -2.23
N ASP A 26 2.99 -6.22 -2.35
CA ASP A 26 2.72 -7.01 -3.53
C ASP A 26 1.62 -8.00 -3.21
N SER A 27 0.64 -8.06 -4.09
CA SER A 27 -0.45 -8.99 -3.97
C SER A 27 -0.64 -9.81 -5.24
N SER A 28 -1.06 -11.04 -5.00
CA SER A 28 -1.45 -11.98 -6.03
C SER A 28 -2.75 -12.63 -5.60
N LYS A 29 -3.36 -13.39 -6.52
CA LYS A 29 -4.60 -14.13 -6.25
C LYS A 29 -4.53 -15.03 -5.01
N TYR A 30 -3.33 -15.47 -4.63
CA TYR A 30 -3.10 -16.45 -3.57
C TYR A 30 -2.18 -15.96 -2.46
N SER A 31 -1.55 -14.80 -2.59
CA SER A 31 -0.61 -14.34 -1.57
C SER A 31 -0.53 -12.83 -1.47
N LEU A 32 -0.22 -12.37 -0.27
CA LEU A 32 -0.02 -10.98 0.07
C LEU A 32 1.33 -10.86 0.78
N LYS A 33 2.18 -9.98 0.27
CA LYS A 33 3.53 -9.75 0.76
C LYS A 33 3.70 -8.27 1.09
N ALA A 34 4.31 -7.98 2.24
CA ALA A 34 4.76 -6.65 2.59
C ALA A 34 6.27 -6.70 2.86
N VAL A 35 7.02 -5.84 2.19
CA VAL A 35 8.47 -5.82 2.17
C VAL A 35 8.96 -4.39 2.34
N LEU A 36 9.92 -4.17 3.22
CA LEU A 36 10.60 -2.89 3.35
C LEU A 36 11.74 -2.81 2.32
N LEU A 37 11.73 -1.75 1.53
CA LEU A 37 12.73 -1.45 0.52
C LEU A 37 13.54 -0.22 0.96
N HIS A 38 14.86 -0.36 1.00
CA HIS A 38 15.72 0.77 1.32
C HIS A 38 15.88 1.70 0.12
N ASN A 39 15.78 3.00 0.35
CA ASN A 39 15.97 4.02 -0.68
C ASN A 39 17.35 3.90 -1.31
N GLY A 40 17.40 3.85 -2.64
CA GLY A 40 18.65 3.65 -3.40
C GLY A 40 19.24 2.24 -3.30
N ASN A 41 18.48 1.24 -2.81
CA ASN A 41 18.86 -0.18 -2.76
C ASN A 41 20.21 -0.44 -2.05
N LYS A 42 20.59 0.42 -1.08
CA LYS A 42 21.85 0.28 -0.34
C LYS A 42 21.83 -0.87 0.67
N LYS A 43 20.65 -1.25 1.15
CA LYS A 43 20.41 -2.35 2.09
C LYS A 43 19.49 -3.39 1.43
N PRO A 44 19.56 -4.66 1.83
CA PRO A 44 18.67 -5.70 1.30
C PRO A 44 17.21 -5.38 1.61
N SER A 45 16.31 -5.96 0.80
CA SER A 45 14.87 -5.90 1.06
C SER A 45 14.52 -6.79 2.26
N ILE A 46 13.67 -6.27 3.15
CA ILE A 46 13.33 -6.94 4.40
C ILE A 46 11.84 -7.32 4.37
N PRO A 47 11.50 -8.62 4.26
CA PRO A 47 10.12 -9.05 4.31
C PRO A 47 9.56 -8.89 5.74
N VAL A 48 8.51 -8.08 5.89
CA VAL A 48 7.85 -7.83 7.19
C VAL A 48 6.51 -8.55 7.31
N ALA A 49 5.85 -8.86 6.19
CA ALA A 49 4.64 -9.66 6.18
C ALA A 49 4.60 -10.59 4.98
N TYR A 50 4.10 -11.81 5.20
CA TYR A 50 3.82 -12.78 4.16
C TYR A 50 2.60 -13.61 4.56
N SER A 51 1.68 -13.80 3.62
CA SER A 51 0.53 -14.69 3.77
C SER A 51 0.20 -15.34 2.44
N VAL A 52 -0.12 -16.64 2.47
CA VAL A 52 -0.59 -17.44 1.31
C VAL A 52 -2.09 -17.70 1.33
N ILE A 53 -2.80 -17.11 2.29
CA ILE A 53 -4.24 -17.31 2.48
C ILE A 53 -4.97 -15.98 2.29
N MET A 54 -4.34 -14.88 2.72
CA MET A 54 -4.94 -13.56 2.66
C MET A 54 -4.96 -13.05 1.21
N LYS A 55 -6.13 -12.55 0.83
CA LYS A 55 -6.38 -11.84 -0.42
C LYS A 55 -6.39 -10.34 -0.16
N GLU A 56 -6.29 -9.56 -1.22
CA GLU A 56 -6.50 -8.12 -1.21
C GLU A 56 -7.94 -7.78 -0.87
N THR A 57 -8.21 -7.56 0.42
CA THR A 57 -9.47 -7.03 0.92
C THR A 57 -9.17 -5.88 1.86
N TYR A 58 -10.13 -4.98 2.04
CA TYR A 58 -10.00 -3.84 2.96
C TYR A 58 -9.58 -4.30 4.37
N ASP A 59 -10.24 -5.33 4.91
CA ASP A 59 -9.97 -5.86 6.25
C ASP A 59 -8.57 -6.46 6.36
N ASN A 60 -8.13 -7.21 5.34
CA ASN A 60 -6.81 -7.84 5.34
C ASN A 60 -5.70 -6.79 5.23
N MET A 61 -5.89 -5.75 4.41
CA MET A 61 -4.95 -4.65 4.29
C MET A 61 -4.84 -3.87 5.60
N ALA A 62 -5.97 -3.55 6.23
CA ALA A 62 -6.00 -2.89 7.53
C ALA A 62 -5.33 -3.74 8.62
N ALA A 63 -5.57 -5.05 8.63
CA ALA A 63 -4.94 -5.96 9.59
C ALA A 63 -3.41 -6.02 9.43
N ILE A 64 -2.90 -6.05 8.19
CA ILE A 64 -1.45 -6.07 7.93
C ILE A 64 -0.81 -4.73 8.32
N LEU A 65 -1.39 -3.61 7.93
CA LEU A 65 -0.85 -2.28 8.27
C LEU A 65 -0.82 -2.05 9.79
N LYS A 66 -1.86 -2.50 10.49
CA LYS A 66 -1.89 -2.47 11.96
C LYS A 66 -0.84 -3.38 12.58
N ALA A 67 -0.67 -4.59 12.03
CA ALA A 67 0.29 -5.56 12.55
C ALA A 67 1.74 -5.08 12.44
N ILE A 68 2.11 -4.40 11.35
CA ILE A 68 3.45 -3.82 11.16
C ILE A 68 3.62 -2.43 11.80
N GLN A 69 2.64 -1.98 12.59
CA GLN A 69 2.63 -0.67 13.26
C GLN A 69 2.84 0.51 12.29
N TYR A 70 2.18 0.48 11.12
CA TYR A 70 2.38 1.47 10.06
C TYR A 70 2.23 2.93 10.54
N ASP A 71 1.30 3.20 11.47
CA ASP A 71 1.01 4.55 11.97
C ASP A 71 2.19 5.21 12.70
N GLU A 72 3.12 4.41 13.22
CA GLU A 72 4.34 4.89 13.89
C GLU A 72 5.38 5.35 12.88
N TYR A 73 5.63 4.55 11.85
CA TYR A 73 6.72 4.77 10.91
C TYR A 73 6.33 5.59 9.67
N LYS A 74 5.05 5.52 9.27
CA LYS A 74 4.47 6.25 8.13
C LYS A 74 5.29 6.13 6.83
N TRP A 75 5.82 4.93 6.56
CA TRP A 75 6.60 4.68 5.35
C TRP A 75 5.83 5.06 4.10
N GLN A 76 6.54 5.55 3.08
CA GLN A 76 5.94 5.71 1.76
C GLN A 76 5.55 4.35 1.20
N ILE A 77 4.29 4.20 0.80
CA ILE A 77 3.77 2.95 0.25
C ILE A 77 4.03 2.90 -1.26
N CYS A 78 4.61 1.80 -1.73
CA CYS A 78 4.64 1.40 -3.12
C CYS A 78 3.86 0.10 -3.23
N ALA A 79 2.90 -0.02 -4.15
CA ALA A 79 2.13 -1.24 -4.26
C ALA A 79 1.62 -1.44 -5.68
N ASP A 80 1.09 -2.64 -5.94
CA ASP A 80 0.30 -2.85 -7.15
C ASP A 80 -0.92 -1.92 -7.18
N PHE A 81 -1.45 -1.74 -8.39
CA PHE A 81 -2.53 -0.78 -8.64
C PHE A 81 -3.81 -1.11 -7.87
N LYS A 82 -4.08 -2.38 -7.61
CA LYS A 82 -5.30 -2.81 -6.94
C LYS A 82 -5.22 -2.58 -5.44
N VAL A 83 -4.06 -2.81 -4.84
CA VAL A 83 -3.75 -2.45 -3.45
C VAL A 83 -3.82 -0.94 -3.26
N VAL A 84 -3.22 -0.15 -4.15
CA VAL A 84 -3.33 1.33 -4.10
C VAL A 84 -4.80 1.75 -4.19
N ALA A 85 -5.59 1.11 -5.04
CA ALA A 85 -7.01 1.41 -5.15
C ALA A 85 -7.78 1.13 -3.85
N ILE A 86 -7.50 0.00 -3.19
CA ILE A 86 -8.10 -0.34 -1.89
C ILE A 86 -7.69 0.70 -0.83
N LEU A 87 -6.40 1.04 -0.74
CA LEU A 87 -5.91 2.00 0.25
C LEU A 87 -6.47 3.42 0.06
N MET A 88 -6.74 3.82 -1.19
CA MET A 88 -7.33 5.12 -1.53
C MET A 88 -8.87 5.12 -1.44
N GLY A 89 -9.49 4.02 -1.03
CA GLY A 89 -10.95 3.91 -0.91
C GLY A 89 -11.68 3.99 -2.26
N LEU A 90 -11.05 3.49 -3.34
CA LEU A 90 -11.73 3.37 -4.62
C LEU A 90 -12.71 2.20 -4.58
N GLN A 91 -13.95 2.45 -5.01
CA GLN A 91 -15.00 1.44 -5.01
C GLN A 91 -14.58 0.23 -5.85
N GLY A 92 -14.85 -0.97 -5.32
CA GLY A 92 -14.64 -2.21 -6.06
C GLY A 92 -15.54 -2.28 -7.30
N GLY A 93 -14.97 -2.74 -8.42
CA GLY A 93 -15.64 -2.85 -9.70
C GLY A 93 -14.71 -2.45 -10.85
N TYR A 94 -15.04 -2.84 -12.08
CA TYR A 94 -14.28 -2.43 -13.27
C TYR A 94 -14.60 -0.96 -13.62
N THR A 95 -14.12 -0.01 -12.81
CA THR A 95 -13.98 1.37 -13.27
C THR A 95 -12.79 1.40 -14.23
N LYS A 96 -13.08 1.24 -15.53
CA LYS A 96 -12.11 1.28 -16.63
C LYS A 96 -11.21 2.52 -16.60
N TYR A 97 -11.64 3.57 -15.89
CA TYR A 97 -10.92 4.81 -15.71
C TYR A 97 -11.03 5.31 -14.25
N CYS A 98 -10.11 4.94 -13.38
CA CYS A 98 -10.06 5.44 -11.99
C CYS A 98 -9.14 6.66 -11.86
N CYS A 99 -9.52 7.66 -11.03
CA CYS A 99 -8.66 8.79 -10.64
C CYS A 99 -8.21 8.63 -9.18
N PHE A 100 -6.90 8.71 -8.95
CA PHE A 100 -6.31 8.67 -7.60
C PHE A 100 -6.11 10.06 -6.99
N ILE A 101 -6.09 11.09 -7.84
CA ILE A 101 -5.86 12.48 -7.45
C ILE A 101 -7.18 13.15 -7.04
N CYS A 102 -8.31 12.64 -7.54
CA CYS A 102 -9.59 13.32 -7.55
C CYS A 102 -10.76 12.34 -7.44
N LEU A 103 -11.90 12.83 -6.98
CA LEU A 103 -13.17 12.09 -6.91
C LEU A 103 -13.86 12.02 -8.28
N TRP A 104 -13.10 11.71 -9.34
CA TRP A 104 -13.67 11.59 -10.68
C TRP A 104 -14.61 10.39 -10.77
N ASP A 105 -15.85 10.67 -11.16
CA ASP A 105 -16.85 9.64 -11.41
C ASP A 105 -16.74 9.12 -12.85
N SER A 106 -16.13 7.95 -12.99
CA SER A 106 -15.98 7.29 -14.29
C SER A 106 -17.33 6.88 -14.90
N ARG A 107 -18.43 6.87 -14.13
CA ARG A 107 -19.78 6.50 -14.59
C ARG A 107 -20.61 7.71 -15.03
N ALA A 108 -20.21 8.93 -14.66
CA ALA A 108 -20.89 10.18 -15.05
C ALA A 108 -20.53 10.62 -16.48
N SER A 109 -20.90 9.82 -17.48
CA SER A 109 -20.57 10.05 -18.90
C SER A 109 -21.09 11.39 -19.44
N ASP A 110 -22.18 11.89 -18.88
CA ASP A 110 -22.76 13.21 -19.16
C ASP A 110 -21.81 14.37 -18.77
N LYS A 111 -20.98 14.16 -17.74
CA LYS A 111 -20.07 15.18 -17.18
C LYS A 111 -18.64 15.09 -17.70
N HIS A 112 -18.25 14.01 -18.40
CA HIS A 112 -16.85 13.72 -18.77
C HIS A 112 -16.16 14.83 -19.56
N TYR A 113 -16.88 15.55 -20.42
CA TYR A 113 -16.32 16.63 -21.23
C TYR A 113 -16.74 18.04 -20.77
N GLN A 114 -17.59 18.13 -19.75
CA GLN A 114 -18.08 19.39 -19.20
C GLN A 114 -17.31 19.78 -17.94
N GLN A 115 -17.04 18.79 -17.07
CA GLN A 115 -16.39 18.99 -15.79
C GLN A 115 -14.92 18.56 -15.87
N LYS A 116 -14.03 19.56 -15.94
CA LYS A 116 -12.58 19.35 -15.90
C LYS A 116 -12.04 19.24 -14.47
N GLU A 117 -12.62 19.98 -13.54
CA GLU A 117 -12.19 20.01 -12.15
C GLU A 117 -13.12 19.16 -11.28
N TRP A 118 -12.52 18.17 -10.62
CA TRP A 118 -13.19 17.29 -9.68
C TRP A 118 -12.61 17.53 -8.27
N PRO A 119 -13.42 17.37 -7.21
CA PRO A 119 -12.93 17.53 -5.84
C PRO A 119 -11.71 16.64 -5.58
N LYS A 120 -10.76 17.17 -4.81
CA LYS A 120 -9.61 16.38 -4.36
C LYS A 120 -10.08 15.25 -3.44
N ARG A 121 -9.36 14.14 -3.53
CA ARG A 121 -9.53 13.01 -2.61
C ARG A 121 -8.79 13.28 -1.30
#